data_AF-A0A521U7X1-F1
#
_entry.id   AF-A0A521U7X1-F1
#
_cell.length_a   1.000
_cell.length_b   1.000
_cell.length_c   1.000
_cell.angle_alpha   90.00
_cell.angle_beta   90.00
_cell.angle_gamma   90.00
#
_symmetry.space_group_name_H-M   'P 1'
#
loop_
_entity.id
_entity.type
_entity.pdbx_description
1 polymer ?
#
loop_
_entity_poly.entity_id
_entity_poly.type
_entity_poly.pdbx_seq_one_letter_code
_entity_poly.pdbx_strand_id
1 'polypeptide(L)'
;MRRALWCLLALAGCSEEAATGVDAGPPTWDSVQAIMRRSCVFSSCHGGRSAYPSLGADVDHAALVGVASREVPSLQLVVPGDPANSWLMIKLDGTMAPRPECQADPRACGVSMPQGVPVLERAERDLVREWIRLGAPGPRDP
;
A
#
# COMPACT_ATOMS: atom_id res chain seq x y z
N MET A 1 -14.78 -65.57 -6.74
CA MET A 1 -15.53 -64.31 -7.02
C MET A 1 -15.19 -63.28 -5.95
N ARG A 2 -15.12 -62.01 -6.35
CA ARG A 2 -14.88 -60.76 -5.59
C ARG A 2 -13.42 -60.29 -5.51
N ARG A 3 -13.18 -59.30 -6.36
CA ARG A 3 -12.02 -58.42 -6.51
C ARG A 3 -11.94 -57.48 -5.30
N ALA A 4 -10.73 -57.10 -4.91
CA ALA A 4 -10.51 -55.86 -4.18
C ALA A 4 -9.47 -55.03 -4.97
N LEU A 5 -10.00 -54.05 -5.69
CA LEU A 5 -9.23 -52.97 -6.32
C LEU A 5 -8.60 -52.14 -5.20
N TRP A 6 -7.27 -52.02 -5.22
CA TRP A 6 -6.57 -51.03 -4.42
C TRP A 6 -6.57 -49.71 -5.20
N CYS A 7 -7.42 -48.78 -4.76
CA CYS A 7 -7.32 -47.37 -5.17
C CYS A 7 -6.07 -46.77 -4.53
N LEU A 8 -5.03 -46.58 -5.32
CA LEU A 8 -3.95 -45.65 -5.00
C LEU A 8 -4.54 -44.23 -5.03
N LEU A 9 -4.75 -43.64 -3.85
CA LEU A 9 -5.00 -42.21 -3.70
C LEU A 9 -3.75 -41.46 -4.20
N ALA A 10 -3.87 -40.82 -5.35
CA ALA A 10 -2.92 -39.81 -5.78
C ALA A 10 -3.07 -38.59 -4.86
N LEU A 11 -1.96 -38.22 -4.21
CA LEU A 11 -1.84 -37.01 -3.41
C LEU A 11 -2.24 -35.80 -4.26
N ALA A 12 -3.23 -35.05 -3.77
CA ALA A 12 -3.56 -33.73 -4.28
C ALA A 12 -2.34 -32.82 -4.08
N GLY A 13 -1.59 -32.59 -5.15
CA GLY A 13 -0.64 -31.49 -5.20
C GLY A 13 -1.43 -30.20 -5.05
N CYS A 14 -1.23 -29.50 -3.93
CA CYS A 14 -1.63 -28.11 -3.84
C CYS A 14 -0.88 -27.40 -4.96
N SER A 15 -1.61 -26.99 -5.99
CA SER A 15 -1.08 -26.08 -6.98
C SER A 15 -0.92 -24.77 -6.21
N GLU A 16 0.29 -24.47 -5.75
CA GLU A 16 0.68 -23.08 -5.57
C GLU A 16 0.59 -22.49 -6.98
N GLU A 17 -0.58 -21.97 -7.32
CA GLU A 17 -0.73 -20.92 -8.30
C GLU A 17 0.19 -19.80 -7.82
N ALA A 18 1.44 -19.85 -8.28
CA ALA A 18 2.36 -18.74 -8.21
C ALA A 18 1.68 -17.62 -8.97
N ALA A 19 0.98 -16.76 -8.22
CA ALA A 19 0.53 -15.49 -8.71
C ALA A 19 1.75 -14.88 -9.39
N THR A 20 1.64 -14.67 -10.70
CA THR A 20 2.62 -13.93 -11.50
C THR A 20 2.53 -12.45 -11.11
N GLY A 21 2.76 -12.17 -9.83
CA GLY A 21 3.08 -10.86 -9.32
C GLY A 21 4.56 -10.70 -9.52
N VAL A 22 4.94 -9.70 -10.31
CA VAL A 22 6.30 -9.17 -10.32
C VAL A 22 6.68 -8.97 -8.85
N ASP A 23 7.73 -9.64 -8.38
CA ASP A 23 8.17 -9.49 -7.00
C ASP A 23 8.52 -8.01 -6.77
N ALA A 24 7.70 -7.32 -5.96
CA ALA A 24 7.90 -5.91 -5.64
C ALA A 24 9.11 -5.70 -4.71
N GLY A 25 9.71 -6.78 -4.21
CA GLY A 25 10.83 -6.78 -3.28
C GLY A 25 10.38 -6.89 -1.82
N PRO A 26 11.31 -6.75 -0.87
CA PRO A 26 10.99 -6.90 0.55
C PRO A 26 10.21 -5.67 1.06
N PRO A 27 9.32 -5.82 2.07
CA PRO A 27 8.50 -4.76 2.66
C PRO A 27 9.33 -3.84 3.58
N THR A 28 10.33 -3.18 3.00
CA THR A 28 11.29 -2.31 3.68
C THR A 28 11.01 -0.86 3.31
N TRP A 29 11.52 0.08 4.12
CA TRP A 29 11.47 1.49 3.80
C TRP A 29 12.05 1.79 2.41
N ASP A 30 13.18 1.17 2.04
CA ASP A 30 13.83 1.42 0.75
C ASP A 30 12.93 1.05 -0.44
N SER A 31 12.26 -0.11 -0.37
CA SER A 31 11.31 -0.55 -1.40
C SER A 31 10.09 0.38 -1.49
N VAL A 32 9.54 0.79 -0.35
CA VAL A 32 8.40 1.72 -0.27
C VAL A 32 8.79 3.09 -0.83
N GLN A 33 9.95 3.61 -0.45
CA GLN A 33 10.49 4.87 -0.95
C GLN A 33 10.72 4.82 -2.46
N ALA A 34 11.20 3.68 -3.01
CA ALA A 34 11.35 3.50 -4.45
C ALA A 34 10.01 3.57 -5.19
N ILE A 35 8.97 2.91 -4.68
CA ILE A 35 7.61 2.98 -5.24
C ILE A 35 7.08 4.42 -5.23
N MET A 36 7.23 5.13 -4.09
CA MET A 36 6.78 6.52 -3.95
C MET A 36 7.51 7.46 -4.93
N ARG A 37 8.84 7.36 -5.03
CA ARG A 37 9.65 8.16 -5.97
C ARG A 37 9.17 7.97 -7.41
N ARG A 38 8.96 6.73 -7.82
CA ARG A 38 8.56 6.39 -9.20
C ARG A 38 7.13 6.84 -9.51
N SER A 39 6.21 6.67 -8.57
CA SER A 39 4.76 6.74 -8.86
C SER A 39 4.07 8.01 -8.34
N CYS A 40 4.67 8.72 -7.38
CA CYS A 40 4.04 9.87 -6.70
C CYS A 40 4.87 11.16 -6.82
N VAL A 41 6.20 11.04 -6.87
CA VAL A 41 7.12 12.20 -6.93
C VAL A 41 7.35 12.65 -8.36
N PHE A 42 7.56 11.70 -9.29
CA PHE A 42 7.82 11.99 -10.71
C PHE A 42 6.69 12.80 -11.38
N SER A 43 5.44 12.63 -10.93
CA SER A 43 4.29 13.37 -11.44
C SER A 43 4.21 14.82 -10.96
N SER A 44 5.18 15.31 -10.18
CA SER A 44 5.23 16.63 -9.52
C SER A 44 4.11 16.92 -8.50
N CYS A 45 3.04 16.12 -8.48
CA CYS A 45 1.92 16.23 -7.54
C CYS A 45 2.34 16.11 -6.08
N HIS A 46 3.33 15.25 -5.77
CA HIS A 46 3.90 15.12 -4.43
C HIS A 46 5.39 15.51 -4.33
N GLY A 47 6.05 15.84 -5.45
CA GLY A 47 7.48 16.21 -5.46
C GLY A 47 7.79 17.68 -5.21
N GLY A 48 6.79 18.56 -5.25
CA GLY A 48 6.96 20.01 -5.06
C GLY A 48 6.93 20.45 -3.60
N ARG A 49 7.49 21.64 -3.32
CA ARG A 49 7.46 22.29 -1.98
C ARG A 49 6.03 22.63 -1.51
N SER A 50 5.12 22.87 -2.45
CA SER A 50 3.72 23.17 -2.14
C SER A 50 2.83 21.92 -2.09
N ALA A 51 3.39 20.74 -2.40
CA ALA A 51 2.65 19.49 -2.37
C ALA A 51 2.48 18.98 -0.94
N TYR A 52 1.38 18.26 -0.68
CA TYR A 52 1.12 17.62 0.59
C TYR A 52 0.68 16.15 0.44
N PRO A 53 1.25 15.21 1.21
CA PRO A 53 2.56 15.35 1.86
C PRO A 53 3.62 15.70 0.80
N SER A 54 4.64 16.47 1.20
CA SER A 54 5.77 16.74 0.31
C SER A 54 6.70 15.54 0.38
N LEU A 55 6.73 14.78 -0.70
CA LEU A 55 7.57 13.60 -0.89
C LEU A 55 8.73 14.00 -1.80
N GLY A 56 9.48 15.05 -1.45
CA GLY A 56 10.55 15.60 -2.29
C GLY A 56 11.66 14.59 -2.65
N ALA A 57 12.83 15.08 -3.07
CA ALA A 57 13.96 14.25 -3.49
C ALA A 57 14.27 13.10 -2.49
N ASP A 58 14.10 13.40 -1.20
CA ASP A 58 14.10 12.44 -0.11
C ASP A 58 12.70 12.36 0.46
N VAL A 59 11.92 11.37 0.02
CA VAL A 59 10.72 10.94 0.73
C VAL A 59 11.17 10.68 2.16
N ASP A 60 10.64 11.43 3.12
CA ASP A 60 11.02 11.32 4.52
C ASP A 60 10.02 10.41 5.24
N HIS A 61 10.54 9.37 5.89
CA HIS A 61 9.76 8.46 6.71
C HIS A 61 8.95 9.21 7.79
N ALA A 62 9.59 10.20 8.42
CA ALA A 62 8.97 11.01 9.46
C ALA A 62 7.89 11.95 8.94
N ALA A 63 7.85 12.23 7.63
CA ALA A 63 6.80 13.02 7.00
C ALA A 63 5.52 12.21 6.73
N LEU A 64 5.57 10.88 6.91
CA LEU A 64 4.46 9.96 6.64
C LEU A 64 3.98 9.26 7.90
N VAL A 65 4.91 8.70 8.68
CA VAL A 65 4.57 7.83 9.80
C VAL A 65 4.20 8.66 11.00
N GLY A 66 3.01 8.44 11.56
CA GLY A 66 2.55 9.19 12.72
C GLY A 66 1.93 10.57 12.40
N VAL A 67 1.92 10.98 11.12
CA VAL A 67 1.54 12.33 10.70
C VAL A 67 0.05 12.41 10.38
N ALA A 68 -0.68 13.39 10.93
CA ALA A 68 -2.09 13.59 10.63
C ALA A 68 -2.33 13.96 9.14
N SER A 69 -3.39 13.44 8.53
CA SER A 69 -3.80 13.85 7.17
C SER A 69 -4.40 15.27 7.19
N ARG A 70 -4.10 16.08 6.17
CA ARG A 70 -4.73 17.41 5.99
C ARG A 70 -6.13 17.32 5.39
N GLU A 71 -6.40 16.29 4.61
CA GLU A 71 -7.73 16.05 4.05
C GLU A 71 -8.68 15.52 5.13
N VAL A 72 -8.19 14.60 5.97
CA VAL A 72 -8.98 13.94 7.02
C VAL A 72 -8.20 13.94 8.34
N PRO A 73 -8.26 15.02 9.14
CA PRO A 73 -7.44 15.17 10.36
C PRO A 73 -7.65 14.11 11.44
N SER A 74 -8.74 13.34 11.39
CA SER A 74 -8.98 12.19 12.28
C SER A 74 -8.15 10.95 11.91
N LEU A 75 -7.49 10.94 10.76
CA LEU A 75 -6.64 9.85 10.28
C LEU A 75 -5.18 10.30 10.18
N GLN A 76 -4.28 9.34 10.31
CA GLN A 76 -2.86 9.53 10.04
C GLN A 76 -2.53 9.04 8.62
N LEU A 77 -1.52 9.65 8.00
CA LEU A 77 -1.00 9.25 6.70
C LEU A 77 -0.58 7.77 6.72
N VAL A 78 0.21 7.39 7.73
CA VAL A 78 0.54 6.00 8.05
C VAL A 78 0.38 5.76 9.55
N VAL A 79 -0.42 4.75 9.90
CA VAL A 79 -0.57 4.21 11.25
C VAL A 79 0.26 2.93 11.35
N PRO A 80 1.38 2.91 12.10
CA PRO A 80 2.17 1.70 12.32
C PRO A 80 1.31 0.52 12.78
N GLY A 81 1.40 -0.60 12.07
CA GLY A 81 0.67 -1.83 12.40
C GLY A 81 -0.79 -1.86 11.93
N ASP A 82 -1.33 -0.76 11.39
CA ASP A 82 -2.73 -0.69 10.96
C ASP A 82 -2.87 -0.14 9.53
N PRO A 83 -2.75 -1.02 8.52
CA PRO A 83 -2.95 -0.62 7.13
C PRO A 83 -4.38 -0.18 6.83
N ALA A 84 -5.38 -0.72 7.53
CA ALA A 84 -6.79 -0.42 7.25
C ALA A 84 -7.19 1.01 7.64
N ASN A 85 -6.53 1.57 8.66
CA ASN A 85 -6.75 2.95 9.10
C ASN A 85 -5.63 3.93 8.67
N SER A 86 -4.68 3.48 7.85
CA SER A 86 -3.66 4.34 7.24
C SER A 86 -4.22 5.06 6.01
N TRP A 87 -4.22 6.39 6.01
CA TRP A 87 -4.76 7.18 4.90
C TRP A 87 -4.07 6.88 3.57
N LEU A 88 -2.77 6.62 3.58
CA LEU A 88 -2.02 6.19 2.41
C LEU A 88 -2.64 4.93 1.77
N MET A 89 -2.95 3.90 2.56
CA MET A 89 -3.50 2.66 2.01
C MET A 89 -4.92 2.86 1.48
N ILE A 90 -5.74 3.63 2.20
CA ILE A 90 -7.10 3.99 1.75
C ILE A 90 -7.05 4.68 0.38
N LYS A 91 -6.10 5.61 0.19
CA LYS A 91 -5.86 6.29 -1.09
C LYS A 91 -5.39 5.35 -2.20
N LEU A 92 -4.47 4.43 -1.89
CA LEU A 92 -3.91 3.47 -2.85
C LEU A 92 -4.92 2.40 -3.29
N ASP A 93 -5.80 1.97 -2.39
CA ASP A 93 -6.87 1.00 -2.67
C ASP A 93 -8.14 1.66 -3.26
N GLY A 94 -8.21 3.00 -3.26
CA GLY A 94 -9.36 3.75 -3.78
C GLY A 94 -10.62 3.60 -2.92
N THR A 95 -10.47 3.33 -1.63
CA THR A 95 -11.57 3.01 -0.70
C THR A 95 -11.99 4.20 0.16
N MET A 96 -11.73 5.43 -0.28
CA MET A 96 -12.14 6.63 0.46
C MET A 96 -13.67 6.76 0.54
N ALA A 97 -14.40 6.53 -0.57
CA ALA A 97 -15.83 6.80 -0.66
C ALA A 97 -16.70 6.19 0.47
N PRO A 98 -16.50 4.93 0.92
CA PRO A 98 -17.26 4.36 2.03
C PRO A 98 -16.86 4.87 3.43
N ARG A 99 -15.77 5.65 3.56
CA ARG A 99 -15.32 6.17 4.86
C ARG A 99 -16.32 7.21 5.40
N PRO A 100 -16.68 7.17 6.70
CA PRO A 100 -17.59 8.16 7.29
C PRO A 100 -17.15 9.60 7.05
N GLU A 101 -15.84 9.85 7.10
CA GLU A 101 -15.24 11.16 6.87
C GLU A 101 -15.53 11.69 5.45
N CYS A 102 -15.64 10.78 4.47
CA CYS A 102 -15.88 11.09 3.06
C CYS A 102 -17.36 11.01 2.67
N GLN A 103 -18.18 10.30 3.44
CA GLN A 103 -19.63 10.28 3.25
C GLN A 103 -20.27 11.62 3.65
N ALA A 104 -19.72 12.27 4.68
CA ALA A 104 -20.18 13.59 5.13
C ALA A 104 -19.89 14.70 4.10
N ASP A 105 -18.72 14.66 3.46
CA ASP A 105 -18.36 15.52 2.34
C ASP A 105 -17.43 14.77 1.37
N PRO A 106 -17.94 14.29 0.21
CA PRO A 106 -17.12 13.57 -0.78
C PRO A 106 -15.95 14.38 -1.33
N ARG A 107 -16.00 15.71 -1.23
CA ARG A 107 -14.92 16.60 -1.72
C ARG A 107 -13.77 16.69 -0.73
N ALA A 108 -14.01 16.43 0.56
CA ALA A 108 -13.00 16.52 1.61
C ALA A 108 -11.89 15.48 1.45
N CYS A 109 -12.20 14.35 0.81
CA CYS A 109 -11.29 13.21 0.72
C CYS A 109 -10.52 13.10 -0.60
N GLY A 110 -10.68 14.04 -1.53
CA GLY A 110 -9.99 14.04 -2.81
C GLY A 110 -10.18 12.75 -3.62
N VAL A 111 -9.16 12.36 -4.38
CA VAL A 111 -9.18 11.17 -5.27
C VAL A 111 -8.16 10.11 -4.83
N SER A 112 -8.25 8.93 -5.44
CA SER A 112 -7.31 7.82 -5.23
C SER A 112 -5.92 8.21 -5.71
N MET A 113 -4.90 7.62 -5.07
CA MET A 113 -3.51 7.79 -5.48
C MET A 113 -2.97 6.51 -6.12
N PRO A 114 -2.10 6.61 -7.13
CA PRO A 114 -1.58 7.86 -7.69
C PRO A 114 -2.59 8.53 -8.65
N GLN A 115 -2.70 9.86 -8.58
CA GLN A 115 -3.70 10.62 -9.33
C GLN A 115 -3.35 10.72 -10.82
N GLY A 116 -4.34 10.52 -11.69
CA GLY A 116 -4.20 10.75 -13.14
C GLY A 116 -3.37 9.70 -13.88
N VAL A 117 -2.96 8.65 -13.19
CA VAL A 117 -2.19 7.51 -13.74
C VAL A 117 -2.87 6.20 -13.33
N PRO A 118 -2.52 5.06 -13.96
CA PRO A 118 -2.99 3.76 -13.49
C PRO A 118 -2.67 3.53 -12.01
N VAL A 119 -3.56 2.80 -11.34
CA VAL A 119 -3.30 2.35 -9.97
C VAL A 119 -2.02 1.53 -9.91
N LEU A 120 -1.33 1.57 -8.77
CA LEU A 120 -0.15 0.72 -8.54
C LEU A 120 -0.47 -0.75 -8.82
N GLU A 121 0.54 -1.52 -9.20
CA GLU A 121 0.37 -2.96 -9.32
C GLU A 121 -0.03 -3.57 -7.97
N ARG A 122 -0.74 -4.70 -8.02
CA ARG A 122 -1.21 -5.36 -6.79
C ARG A 122 -0.03 -5.70 -5.86
N ALA A 123 1.05 -6.25 -6.41
CA ALA A 123 2.24 -6.60 -5.63
C ALA A 123 2.85 -5.41 -4.89
N GLU A 124 2.84 -4.22 -5.51
CA GLU A 124 3.37 -3.01 -4.89
C GLU A 124 2.45 -2.46 -3.79
N ARG A 125 1.13 -2.49 -4.00
CA ARG A 125 0.17 -2.17 -2.92
C ARG A 125 0.31 -3.15 -1.76
N ASP A 126 0.49 -4.43 -2.06
CA ASP A 126 0.66 -5.48 -1.05
C ASP A 126 1.97 -5.28 -0.27
N LEU A 127 3.07 -4.89 -0.94
CA LEU A 127 4.32 -4.52 -0.28
C LEU A 127 4.14 -3.33 0.67
N VAL A 128 3.50 -2.25 0.22
CA VAL A 128 3.23 -1.07 1.09
C VAL A 128 2.34 -1.49 2.26
N ARG A 129 1.31 -2.29 2.02
CA ARG A 129 0.42 -2.80 3.07
C ARG A 129 1.18 -3.62 4.10
N GLU A 130 2.09 -4.49 3.65
CA GLU A 130 2.90 -5.33 4.53
C GLU A 130 3.92 -4.50 5.32
N TRP A 131 4.56 -3.51 4.69
CA TRP A 131 5.45 -2.58 5.40
C TRP A 131 4.71 -1.85 6.53
N ILE A 132 3.49 -1.36 6.29
CA ILE A 132 2.66 -0.75 7.35
C ILE A 132 2.34 -1.78 8.44
N ARG A 133 1.93 -3.00 8.06
CA ARG A 133 1.59 -4.09 9.00
C ARG A 133 2.76 -4.45 9.92
N LEU A 134 4.00 -4.37 9.41
CA LEU A 134 5.24 -4.60 10.16
C LEU A 134 5.63 -3.43 11.09
N GLY A 135 4.76 -2.44 11.26
CA GLY A 135 5.01 -1.28 12.10
C GLY A 135 5.66 -0.11 11.36
N ALA A 136 5.63 -0.12 10.02
CA ALA A 136 6.22 0.92 9.18
C ALA A 136 7.67 1.25 9.60
N PRO A 137 8.59 0.28 9.66
CA PRO A 137 9.97 0.54 10.06
C PRO A 137 10.64 1.56 9.14
N GLY A 138 11.48 2.42 9.72
CA GLY A 138 12.25 3.44 9.02
C GLY A 138 13.38 2.88 8.16
N PRO A 139 14.24 3.76 7.61
CA PRO A 139 15.50 3.35 7.01
C PRO A 139 16.27 2.44 7.97
N ARG A 140 16.97 1.44 7.44
CA ARG A 140 17.93 0.71 8.27
C ARG A 140 19.00 1.69 8.73
N ASP A 141 19.39 1.61 10.00
CA ASP A 141 20.54 2.36 10.49
C ASP A 141 21.76 2.04 9.59
N PRO A 142 22.53 3.06 9.17
CA PRO A 142 23.69 2.87 8.30
C PRO A 142 24.78 2.00 8.91
#